data_AF-A0A3M0M8C2-F1
#
_entry.id   AF-A0A3M0M8C2-F1
#
_cell.length_a   1.000
_cell.length_b   1.000
_cell.length_c   1.000
_cell.angle_alpha   90.00
_cell.angle_beta   90.00
_cell.angle_gamma   90.00
#
_symmetry.space_group_name_H-M   'P 1'
#
loop_
_entity.id
_entity.type
_entity.pdbx_description
1 polymer ?
#
loop_
_entity_poly.entity_id
_entity_poly.type
_entity_poly.pdbx_seq_one_letter_code
_entity_poly.pdbx_strand_id
1 'polypeptide(L)'
;MKTVVIAFLFSFMFYSSLAIFNALIFQAADTMANIVIHDKQTMLSNQLNLTSVPELQKAKMEWNKRQEKINVRKITGNWQGKEVSIKTKWGDHSFTESELTQLFANKTITINTERGQVSGKLAEQTYKGNKFFGFKPDLPDKAQSEDYVTGTFVPTNKQVSFKKQFGTHIFTPEEQNQLLQGEEITVQATSKSGKPYAVKGQLKNYVYKGKRHFGFKAKFNRKK
;
A
#
# COMPACT_ATOMS: atom_id res chain seq x y z
N MET A 1 29.51 -42.28 79.59
CA MET A 1 29.82 -42.81 78.24
C MET A 1 28.61 -42.81 77.28
N LYS A 2 27.44 -43.33 77.66
CA LYS A 2 26.26 -43.41 76.77
C LYS A 2 25.76 -42.06 76.23
N THR A 3 25.74 -41.01 77.04
CA THR A 3 25.24 -39.67 76.66
C THR A 3 26.12 -38.96 75.63
N VAL A 4 27.44 -39.14 75.70
CA VAL A 4 28.40 -38.52 74.76
C VAL A 4 28.29 -39.17 73.38
N VAL A 5 28.16 -40.49 73.31
CA VAL A 5 28.00 -41.23 72.05
C VAL A 5 26.70 -40.85 71.34
N ILE A 6 25.61 -40.65 72.09
CA ILE A 6 24.32 -40.22 71.52
C ILE A 6 24.43 -38.79 70.96
N ALA A 7 25.07 -37.87 71.66
CA ALA A 7 25.27 -36.50 71.17
C ALA A 7 26.13 -36.44 69.89
N PHE A 8 27.18 -37.27 69.81
CA PHE A 8 28.00 -37.39 68.60
C PHE A 8 27.23 -37.97 67.41
N LEU A 9 26.40 -39.00 67.64
CA LEU A 9 25.56 -39.59 66.60
C LEU A 9 24.50 -38.60 66.09
N PHE A 10 23.85 -37.85 66.98
CA PHE A 10 22.88 -36.81 66.58
C PHE A 10 23.53 -35.67 65.79
N SER A 11 24.70 -35.20 66.22
CA SER A 11 25.44 -34.15 65.50
C SER A 11 25.86 -34.65 64.11
N PHE A 12 26.41 -35.86 64.00
CA PHE A 12 26.80 -36.45 62.73
C PHE A 12 25.60 -36.64 61.77
N MET A 13 24.48 -37.14 62.27
CA MET A 13 23.25 -37.27 61.48
C MET A 13 22.74 -35.91 60.98
N PHE A 14 22.78 -34.88 61.82
CA PHE A 14 22.38 -33.52 61.45
C PHE A 14 23.29 -32.92 60.37
N TYR A 15 24.62 -33.04 60.51
CA TYR A 15 25.57 -32.59 59.48
C TYR A 15 25.40 -33.33 58.16
N SER A 16 25.18 -34.65 58.20
CA SER A 16 24.95 -35.46 57.00
C SER A 16 23.65 -35.04 56.28
N SER A 17 22.57 -34.79 57.04
CA SER A 17 21.28 -34.34 56.50
C SER A 17 21.37 -32.93 55.88
N LEU A 18 22.12 -32.02 56.52
CA LEU A 18 22.33 -30.67 56.01
C LEU A 18 23.17 -30.66 54.73
N ALA A 19 24.20 -31.52 54.65
CA ALA A 19 25.03 -31.68 53.46
C ALA A 19 24.23 -32.21 52.26
N ILE A 20 23.38 -33.23 52.48
CA ILE A 20 22.49 -33.78 51.46
C ILE A 20 21.49 -32.72 50.96
N PHE A 21 20.89 -31.96 51.88
CA PHE A 21 19.95 -30.89 51.54
C PHE A 21 20.60 -29.79 50.69
N ASN A 22 21.80 -29.34 51.06
CA ASN A 22 22.55 -28.35 50.29
C ASN A 22 22.91 -28.87 48.89
N ALA A 23 23.38 -30.11 48.77
CA ALA A 23 23.70 -30.72 47.47
C ALA A 23 22.47 -30.78 46.55
N LEU A 24 21.29 -31.11 47.10
CA LEU A 24 20.04 -31.13 46.35
C LEU A 24 19.63 -29.74 45.85
N ILE A 25 19.79 -28.69 46.68
CA ILE A 25 19.53 -27.30 46.29
C ILE A 25 20.46 -26.86 45.16
N PHE A 26 21.76 -27.17 45.24
CA PHE A 26 22.73 -26.84 44.19
C PHE A 26 22.41 -27.56 42.88
N GLN A 27 22.08 -28.86 42.93
CA GLN A 27 21.69 -29.61 41.74
C GLN A 27 20.42 -29.06 41.08
N ALA A 28 19.43 -28.66 41.88
CA ALA A 28 18.22 -28.00 41.37
C ALA A 28 18.54 -26.65 40.70
N ALA A 29 19.43 -25.84 41.30
CA ALA A 29 19.86 -24.56 40.72
C ALA A 29 20.60 -24.75 39.37
N ASP A 30 21.47 -25.75 39.27
CA ASP A 30 22.20 -26.07 38.03
C ASP A 30 21.26 -26.56 36.92
N THR A 31 20.25 -27.38 37.26
CA THR A 31 19.25 -27.81 36.28
C THR A 31 18.43 -26.64 35.74
N MET A 32 18.02 -25.69 36.60
CA MET A 32 17.31 -24.49 36.17
C MET A 32 18.19 -23.58 35.30
N ALA A 33 19.47 -23.39 35.66
CA ALA A 33 20.41 -22.64 34.84
C ALA A 33 20.59 -23.27 33.46
N ASN A 34 20.71 -24.59 33.38
CA ASN A 34 20.84 -25.32 32.13
C ASN A 34 19.59 -25.25 31.25
N ILE A 35 18.39 -25.31 31.85
CA ILE A 35 17.12 -25.12 31.12
C ILE A 35 17.06 -23.71 30.52
N VAL A 36 17.38 -22.68 31.31
CA VAL A 36 17.38 -21.29 30.81
C VAL A 36 18.41 -21.09 29.70
N ILE A 37 19.60 -21.69 29.81
CA ILE A 37 20.63 -21.62 28.78
C ILE A 37 20.16 -22.30 27.48
N HIS A 38 19.60 -23.51 27.59
CA HIS A 38 19.08 -24.26 26.45
C HIS A 38 17.96 -23.51 25.73
N ASP A 39 16.99 -22.99 26.49
CA ASP A 39 15.84 -22.28 25.91
C ASP A 39 16.27 -20.96 25.28
N LYS A 40 17.23 -20.25 25.89
CA LYS A 40 17.84 -19.07 25.29
C LYS A 40 18.49 -19.39 23.95
N GLN A 41 19.24 -20.49 23.85
CA GLN A 41 19.84 -20.92 22.59
C GLN A 41 18.76 -21.24 21.54
N THR A 42 17.71 -21.97 21.93
CA THR A 42 16.57 -22.25 21.06
C THR A 42 15.88 -20.97 20.57
N MET A 43 15.70 -19.98 21.45
CA MET A 43 15.15 -18.67 21.08
C MET A 43 16.03 -17.93 20.07
N LEU A 44 17.35 -17.95 20.24
CA LEU A 44 18.29 -17.33 19.31
C LEU A 44 18.26 -18.03 17.93
N SER A 45 18.26 -19.36 17.90
CA SER A 45 18.12 -20.12 16.65
C SER A 45 16.79 -19.84 15.95
N ASN A 46 15.69 -19.77 16.71
CA ASN A 46 14.38 -19.41 16.18
C ASN A 46 14.37 -17.99 15.63
N GLN A 47 14.99 -17.02 16.30
CA GLN A 47 15.13 -15.65 15.80
C GLN A 47 15.85 -15.57 14.45
N LEU A 48 16.96 -16.31 14.30
CA LEU A 48 17.72 -16.38 13.05
C LEU A 48 16.88 -17.01 11.92
N ASN A 49 16.14 -18.08 12.23
CA ASN A 49 15.25 -18.72 11.26
C ASN A 49 14.08 -17.81 10.86
N LEU A 50 13.50 -17.06 11.80
CA LEU A 50 12.44 -16.09 11.48
C LEU A 50 12.91 -15.00 10.52
N THR A 51 14.20 -14.63 10.56
CA THR A 51 14.78 -13.68 9.60
C THR A 51 15.06 -14.26 8.23
N SER A 52 15.14 -15.59 8.06
CA SER A 52 15.43 -16.26 6.78
C SER A 52 14.18 -16.75 6.04
N VAL A 53 13.02 -16.88 6.69
CA VAL A 53 11.76 -17.28 6.06
C VAL A 53 11.23 -16.16 5.13
N PRO A 54 11.14 -16.38 3.80
CA PRO A 54 10.76 -15.33 2.85
C PRO A 54 9.35 -14.75 3.07
N GLU A 55 8.42 -15.56 3.58
CA GLU A 55 7.04 -15.13 3.86
C GLU A 55 6.98 -14.14 5.03
N LEU A 56 7.77 -14.36 6.08
CA LEU A 56 7.84 -13.47 7.23
C LEU A 56 8.60 -12.18 6.92
N GLN A 57 9.62 -12.24 6.06
CA GLN A 57 10.26 -11.05 5.52
C GLN A 57 9.26 -10.18 4.74
N LYS A 58 8.45 -10.80 3.87
CA LYS A 58 7.37 -10.11 3.14
C LYS A 58 6.35 -9.52 4.11
N ALA A 59 5.91 -10.26 5.11
CA ALA A 59 4.98 -9.77 6.12
C ALA A 59 5.54 -8.56 6.89
N LYS A 60 6.83 -8.59 7.29
CA LYS A 60 7.52 -7.48 7.95
C LYS A 60 7.60 -6.25 7.07
N MET A 61 7.98 -6.40 5.79
CA MET A 61 7.99 -5.30 4.83
C MET A 61 6.59 -4.70 4.63
N GLU A 62 5.57 -5.54 4.49
CA GLU A 62 4.19 -5.09 4.33
C GLU A 62 3.61 -4.43 5.59
N TRP A 63 4.05 -4.86 6.79
CA TRP A 63 3.71 -4.19 8.04
C TRP A 63 4.39 -2.82 8.16
N ASN A 64 5.68 -2.72 7.85
CA ASN A 64 6.41 -1.44 7.81
C ASN A 64 5.75 -0.44 6.83
N LYS A 65 5.43 -0.87 5.60
CA LYS A 65 4.72 -0.04 4.62
C LYS A 65 3.35 0.44 5.14
N ARG A 66 2.62 -0.40 5.88
CA ARG A 66 1.36 0.00 6.52
C ARG A 66 1.60 1.08 7.58
N GLN A 67 2.61 0.90 8.43
CA GLN A 67 2.98 1.89 9.45
C GLN A 67 3.39 3.22 8.83
N GLU A 68 4.22 3.23 7.78
CA GLU A 68 4.58 4.45 7.04
C GLU A 68 3.37 5.16 6.44
N LYS A 69 2.39 4.41 5.94
CA LYS A 69 1.14 4.96 5.39
C LYS A 69 0.23 5.56 6.47
N ILE A 70 0.22 4.97 7.67
CA ILE A 70 -0.54 5.45 8.83
C ILE A 70 0.14 6.69 9.43
N ASN A 71 1.46 6.69 9.53
CA ASN A 71 2.28 7.74 10.13
C ASN A 71 2.61 8.88 9.15
N VAL A 72 1.87 9.03 8.05
CA VAL A 72 2.02 10.21 7.20
C VAL A 72 1.63 11.43 8.02
N ARG A 73 2.61 12.33 8.24
CA ARG A 73 2.40 13.60 8.93
C ARG A 73 1.21 14.33 8.31
N LYS A 74 0.26 14.71 9.15
CA LYS A 74 -0.86 15.56 8.78
C LYS A 74 -0.65 16.92 9.39
N ILE A 75 -1.14 17.94 8.69
CA ILE A 75 -1.18 19.31 9.16
C ILE A 75 -2.64 19.74 9.25
N THR A 76 -2.98 20.36 10.36
CA THR A 76 -4.32 20.87 10.64
C THR A 76 -4.30 22.38 10.48
N GLY A 77 -5.35 22.94 9.90
CA GLY A 77 -5.52 24.38 9.74
C GLY A 77 -6.97 24.75 9.51
N ASN A 78 -7.27 26.04 9.67
CA ASN A 78 -8.60 26.56 9.37
C ASN A 78 -8.73 26.79 7.86
N TRP A 79 -9.72 26.15 7.24
CA TRP A 79 -10.09 26.36 5.85
C TRP A 79 -11.58 26.67 5.78
N GLN A 80 -11.92 27.85 5.25
CA GLN A 80 -13.30 28.32 5.12
C GLN A 80 -14.12 28.25 6.43
N GLY A 81 -13.49 28.55 7.57
CA GLY A 81 -14.14 28.50 8.88
C GLY A 81 -14.25 27.10 9.49
N LYS A 82 -13.68 26.07 8.84
CA LYS A 82 -13.65 24.68 9.35
C LYS A 82 -12.21 24.26 9.65
N GLU A 83 -12.01 23.58 10.77
CA GLU A 83 -10.74 22.93 11.05
C GLU A 83 -10.62 21.67 10.16
N VAL A 84 -9.63 21.64 9.28
CA VAL A 84 -9.39 20.52 8.36
C VAL A 84 -7.97 20.00 8.51
N SER A 85 -7.83 18.68 8.37
CA SER A 85 -6.53 18.00 8.46
C SER A 85 -6.16 17.39 7.10
N ILE A 86 -5.01 17.79 6.58
CA ILE A 86 -4.52 17.36 5.26
C ILE A 86 -3.14 16.73 5.38
N LYS A 87 -2.78 15.88 4.43
CA LYS A 87 -1.42 15.27 4.39
C LYS A 87 -0.39 16.33 4.01
N THR A 88 0.82 16.24 4.57
CA THR A 88 1.93 17.14 4.22
C THR A 88 2.53 16.91 2.83
N LYS A 89 2.12 15.84 2.15
CA LYS A 89 2.57 15.49 0.80
C LYS A 89 1.42 15.13 -0.13
N TRP A 90 1.58 15.44 -1.40
CA TRP A 90 0.67 15.05 -2.47
C TRP A 90 1.46 14.49 -3.64
N GLY A 91 1.18 13.22 -4.00
CA GLY A 91 2.01 12.48 -4.94
C GLY A 91 3.44 12.42 -4.43
N ASP A 92 4.35 13.02 -5.22
CA ASP A 92 5.78 13.09 -4.94
C ASP A 92 6.22 14.47 -4.41
N HIS A 93 5.29 15.44 -4.31
CA HIS A 93 5.54 16.79 -3.80
C HIS A 93 5.28 16.88 -2.30
N SER A 94 6.19 17.52 -1.57
CA SER A 94 6.01 17.88 -0.16
C SER A 94 5.70 19.37 -0.06
N PHE A 95 4.59 19.71 0.61
CA PHE A 95 4.16 21.10 0.67
C PHE A 95 5.10 21.93 1.56
N THR A 96 5.44 23.12 1.07
CA THR A 96 6.10 24.17 1.85
C THR A 96 5.10 24.91 2.74
N GLU A 97 5.58 25.61 3.76
CA GLU A 97 4.71 26.40 4.66
C GLU A 97 3.92 27.49 3.92
N SER A 98 4.53 28.10 2.90
CA SER A 98 3.87 29.09 2.04
C SER A 98 2.71 28.48 1.24
N GLU A 99 2.93 27.31 0.63
CA GLU A 99 1.89 26.57 -0.10
C GLU A 99 0.73 26.18 0.82
N LEU A 100 1.04 25.69 2.03
CA LEU A 100 0.02 25.34 3.02
C LEU A 100 -0.82 26.55 3.43
N THR A 101 -0.16 27.68 3.70
CA THR A 101 -0.84 28.94 4.05
C THR A 101 -1.78 29.37 2.93
N GLN A 102 -1.35 29.27 1.68
CA GLN A 102 -2.18 29.58 0.52
C GLN A 102 -3.35 28.59 0.36
N LEU A 103 -3.13 27.29 0.59
CA LEU A 103 -4.18 26.27 0.55
C LEU A 103 -5.26 26.49 1.61
N PHE A 104 -4.87 26.77 2.87
CA PHE A 104 -5.81 27.06 3.96
C PHE A 104 -6.56 28.38 3.73
N ALA A 105 -5.94 29.36 3.05
CA ALA A 105 -6.59 30.56 2.57
C ALA A 105 -7.47 30.35 1.32
N ASN A 106 -7.71 29.10 0.91
CA ASN A 106 -8.52 28.72 -0.25
C ASN A 106 -8.00 29.29 -1.58
N LYS A 107 -6.68 29.52 -1.69
CA LYS A 107 -6.03 29.96 -2.92
C LYS A 107 -5.59 28.77 -3.77
N THR A 108 -5.50 28.99 -5.08
CA THR A 108 -4.87 28.05 -6.01
C THR A 108 -3.36 28.20 -5.92
N ILE A 109 -2.66 27.08 -5.75
CA ILE A 109 -1.20 26.98 -5.78
C ILE A 109 -0.76 26.17 -6.99
N THR A 110 0.50 26.34 -7.38
CA THR A 110 1.10 25.57 -8.47
C THR A 110 2.31 24.82 -7.96
N ILE A 111 2.27 23.49 -8.02
CA ILE A 111 3.31 22.60 -7.52
C ILE A 111 4.04 21.93 -8.68
N ASN A 112 5.32 21.60 -8.49
CA ASN A 112 6.12 20.88 -9.47
C ASN A 112 6.20 19.41 -9.09
N THR A 113 5.85 18.53 -10.02
CA THR A 113 5.97 17.08 -9.84
C THR A 113 6.85 16.47 -10.93
N GLU A 114 7.28 15.22 -10.76
CA GLU A 114 8.01 14.49 -11.83
C GLU A 114 7.26 14.43 -13.16
N ARG A 115 5.93 14.61 -13.15
CA ARG A 115 5.05 14.56 -14.32
C ARG A 115 4.80 15.94 -14.94
N GLY A 116 5.38 16.98 -14.37
CA GLY A 116 5.18 18.37 -14.76
C GLY A 116 4.54 19.21 -13.67
N GLN A 117 4.26 20.46 -14.04
CA GLN A 117 3.68 21.46 -13.17
C GLN A 117 2.15 21.27 -13.08
N VAL A 118 1.61 21.34 -11.86
CA VAL A 118 0.20 21.09 -11.57
C VAL A 118 -0.34 22.22 -10.70
N SER A 119 -1.34 22.93 -11.19
CA SER A 119 -2.09 23.92 -10.41
C SER A 119 -3.29 23.27 -9.74
N GLY A 120 -3.68 23.76 -8.57
CA GLY A 120 -4.85 23.25 -7.85
C GLY A 120 -5.08 23.96 -6.52
N LYS A 121 -6.16 23.58 -5.83
CA LYS A 121 -6.55 24.16 -4.55
C LYS A 121 -6.99 23.10 -3.56
N LEU A 122 -7.23 23.52 -2.32
CA LEU A 122 -7.80 22.63 -1.31
C LEU A 122 -9.29 22.41 -1.57
N ALA A 123 -9.74 21.16 -1.51
CA ALA A 123 -11.15 20.81 -1.68
C ALA A 123 -11.53 19.56 -0.88
N GLU A 124 -12.84 19.41 -0.64
CA GLU A 124 -13.41 18.14 -0.20
C GLU A 124 -13.44 17.15 -1.37
N GLN A 125 -12.97 15.93 -1.14
CA GLN A 125 -12.91 14.85 -2.12
C GLN A 125 -13.53 13.59 -1.54
N THR A 126 -14.12 12.75 -2.41
CA THR A 126 -14.71 11.47 -2.02
C THR A 126 -13.96 10.31 -2.68
N TYR A 127 -13.50 9.35 -1.88
CA TYR A 127 -12.86 8.13 -2.38
C TYR A 127 -13.45 6.89 -1.72
N LYS A 128 -14.03 6.00 -2.53
CA LYS A 128 -14.72 4.78 -2.06
C LYS A 128 -15.75 5.06 -0.96
N GLY A 129 -16.54 6.12 -1.11
CA GLY A 129 -17.56 6.55 -0.14
C GLY A 129 -17.03 7.34 1.07
N ASN A 130 -15.71 7.48 1.24
CA ASN A 130 -15.14 8.24 2.35
C ASN A 130 -14.78 9.66 1.89
N LYS A 131 -15.26 10.66 2.63
CA LYS A 131 -14.94 12.07 2.41
C LYS A 131 -13.62 12.44 3.11
N PHE A 132 -12.80 13.25 2.44
CA PHE A 132 -11.55 13.77 3.00
C PHE A 132 -11.22 15.13 2.38
N PHE A 133 -10.47 15.95 3.11
CA PHE A 133 -9.92 17.21 2.59
C PHE A 133 -8.51 16.97 2.05
N GLY A 134 -8.20 17.56 0.90
CA GLY A 134 -6.90 17.42 0.28
C GLY A 134 -6.68 18.34 -0.91
N PHE A 135 -5.44 18.37 -1.40
CA PHE A 135 -5.10 19.08 -2.63
C PHE A 135 -5.79 18.43 -3.82
N LYS A 136 -6.68 19.19 -4.46
CA LYS A 136 -7.35 18.82 -5.69
C LYS A 136 -6.69 19.59 -6.84
N PRO A 137 -6.00 18.89 -7.75
CA PRO A 137 -5.41 19.55 -8.90
C PRO A 137 -6.51 20.00 -9.86
N ASP A 138 -6.38 21.21 -10.41
CA ASP A 138 -7.17 21.77 -11.50
C ASP A 138 -6.67 21.20 -12.84
N LEU A 139 -6.59 19.87 -12.90
CA LEU A 139 -6.39 19.19 -14.18
C LEU A 139 -7.72 19.23 -14.91
N PRO A 140 -7.72 19.36 -16.26
CA PRO A 140 -8.92 19.04 -17.01
C PRO A 140 -9.28 17.61 -16.60
N ASP A 141 -10.48 17.45 -16.03
CA ASP A 141 -10.97 16.11 -15.76
C ASP A 141 -10.80 15.33 -17.05
N LYS A 142 -10.31 14.09 -17.00
CA LYS A 142 -10.32 13.25 -18.21
C LYS A 142 -11.73 13.17 -18.81
N ALA A 143 -12.76 13.53 -18.04
CA ALA A 143 -14.13 13.69 -18.50
C ALA A 143 -14.43 14.98 -19.29
N GLN A 144 -13.64 16.05 -19.10
CA GLN A 144 -13.84 17.37 -19.72
C GLN A 144 -12.87 17.69 -20.85
N SER A 145 -11.84 16.87 -21.07
CA SER A 145 -10.98 16.99 -22.24
C SER A 145 -11.72 16.52 -23.50
N GLU A 146 -11.70 17.33 -24.58
CA GLU A 146 -12.31 17.01 -25.89
C GLU A 146 -11.79 15.69 -26.49
N ASP A 147 -10.62 15.22 -26.03
CA ASP A 147 -10.00 13.95 -26.44
C ASP A 147 -10.64 12.71 -25.80
N TYR A 148 -11.59 12.88 -24.89
CA TYR A 148 -12.20 11.79 -24.14
C TYR A 148 -13.72 11.78 -24.29
N VAL A 149 -14.25 10.58 -24.23
CA VAL A 149 -15.69 10.29 -24.21
C VAL A 149 -16.03 9.78 -22.83
N THR A 150 -17.11 10.30 -22.26
CA THR A 150 -17.66 9.82 -20.99
C THR A 150 -19.04 9.24 -21.18
N GLY A 151 -19.36 8.25 -20.36
CA GLY A 151 -20.66 7.60 -20.39
C GLY A 151 -20.78 6.50 -19.35
N THR A 152 -21.97 5.93 -19.24
CA THR A 152 -22.24 4.77 -18.39
C THR A 152 -21.89 3.51 -19.16
N PHE A 153 -20.94 2.73 -18.66
CA PHE A 153 -20.57 1.45 -19.25
C PHE A 153 -21.52 0.36 -18.79
N VAL A 154 -22.45 -0.05 -19.65
CA VAL A 154 -23.57 -0.96 -19.34
C VAL A 154 -23.10 -2.25 -18.65
N PRO A 155 -22.04 -2.95 -19.12
CA PRO A 155 -21.64 -4.22 -18.50
C PRO A 155 -21.20 -4.13 -17.04
N THR A 156 -20.77 -2.95 -16.57
CA THR A 156 -20.38 -2.76 -15.15
C THR A 156 -21.25 -1.75 -14.41
N ASN A 157 -22.18 -1.10 -15.12
CA ASN A 157 -23.00 0.00 -14.65
C ASN A 157 -22.22 1.10 -13.91
N LYS A 158 -21.03 1.44 -14.43
CA LYS A 158 -20.15 2.46 -13.86
C LYS A 158 -19.96 3.60 -14.85
N GLN A 159 -19.83 4.81 -14.32
CA GLN A 159 -19.40 5.95 -15.13
C GLN A 159 -17.91 5.77 -15.48
N VAL A 160 -17.61 5.82 -16.77
CA VAL A 160 -16.27 5.62 -17.31
C VAL A 160 -15.89 6.76 -18.24
N SER A 161 -14.58 6.93 -18.44
CA SER A 161 -14.00 7.82 -19.43
C SER A 161 -12.96 7.06 -20.24
N PHE A 162 -12.98 7.18 -21.57
CA PHE A 162 -11.99 6.57 -22.47
C PHE A 162 -11.60 7.56 -23.58
N LYS A 163 -10.45 7.35 -24.21
CA LYS A 163 -9.99 8.22 -25.31
C LYS A 163 -10.93 8.10 -26.52
N LYS A 164 -11.28 9.24 -27.12
CA LYS A 164 -12.07 9.38 -28.35
C LYS A 164 -11.37 8.87 -29.60
N GLN A 165 -10.06 8.61 -29.52
CA GLN A 165 -9.25 8.15 -30.64
C GLN A 165 -8.42 6.89 -30.31
N PHE A 166 -8.24 6.04 -31.32
CA PHE A 166 -7.37 4.88 -31.30
C PHE A 166 -6.45 4.87 -32.53
N GLY A 167 -5.14 5.03 -32.31
CA GLY A 167 -4.20 5.19 -33.42
C GLY A 167 -4.48 6.49 -34.15
N THR A 168 -4.88 6.39 -35.42
CA THR A 168 -5.34 7.51 -36.25
C THR A 168 -6.86 7.56 -36.41
N HIS A 169 -7.60 6.59 -35.87
CA HIS A 169 -9.05 6.53 -35.94
C HIS A 169 -9.69 7.38 -34.84
N ILE A 170 -10.68 8.18 -35.20
CA ILE A 170 -11.53 8.91 -34.26
C ILE A 170 -12.89 8.22 -34.22
N PHE A 171 -13.35 7.83 -33.04
CA PHE A 171 -14.60 7.10 -32.91
C PHE A 171 -15.80 7.97 -33.26
N THR A 172 -16.73 7.47 -34.09
CA THR A 172 -18.01 8.14 -34.35
C THR A 172 -18.94 8.04 -33.14
N PRO A 173 -19.98 8.88 -33.03
CA PRO A 173 -20.97 8.78 -31.94
C PRO A 173 -21.60 7.39 -31.81
N GLU A 174 -21.85 6.71 -32.94
CA GLU A 174 -22.40 5.36 -33.00
C GLU A 174 -21.41 4.35 -32.41
N GLU A 175 -20.14 4.40 -32.83
CA GLU A 175 -19.08 3.55 -32.29
C GLU A 175 -18.89 3.77 -30.78
N GLN A 176 -18.96 5.02 -30.32
CA GLN A 176 -18.88 5.36 -28.90
C GLN A 176 -20.01 4.72 -28.09
N ASN A 177 -21.24 4.76 -28.61
CA ASN A 177 -22.39 4.12 -27.97
C ASN A 177 -22.26 2.60 -27.93
N GLN A 178 -21.86 1.96 -29.03
CA GLN A 178 -21.58 0.52 -29.07
C GLN A 178 -20.50 0.12 -28.07
N LEU A 179 -19.43 0.91 -27.98
CA LEU A 179 -18.37 0.72 -27.00
C LEU A 179 -18.87 0.84 -25.56
N LEU A 180 -19.75 1.81 -25.26
CA LEU A 180 -20.36 1.97 -23.94
C LEU A 180 -21.34 0.84 -23.57
N GLN A 181 -21.97 0.22 -24.56
CA GLN A 181 -22.79 -0.99 -24.40
C GLN A 181 -21.94 -2.25 -24.14
N GLY A 182 -20.62 -2.18 -24.38
CA GLY A 182 -19.71 -3.32 -24.22
C GLY A 182 -19.54 -4.16 -25.47
N GLU A 183 -19.97 -3.65 -26.62
CA GLU A 183 -19.86 -4.35 -27.90
C GLU A 183 -18.43 -4.34 -28.45
N GLU A 184 -18.16 -5.27 -29.37
CA GLU A 184 -16.92 -5.33 -30.12
C GLU A 184 -17.11 -4.69 -31.49
N ILE A 185 -16.39 -3.60 -31.73
CA ILE A 185 -16.43 -2.85 -32.99
C ILE A 185 -15.16 -3.13 -33.82
N THR A 186 -15.25 -2.90 -35.12
CA THR A 186 -14.11 -2.97 -36.05
C THR A 186 -13.73 -1.56 -36.46
N VAL A 187 -12.50 -1.14 -36.19
CA VAL A 187 -12.00 0.19 -36.56
C VAL A 187 -10.87 0.11 -37.56
N GLN A 188 -10.76 1.11 -38.43
CA GLN A 188 -9.72 1.24 -39.44
C GLN A 188 -8.66 2.23 -38.95
N ALA A 189 -7.41 1.80 -38.78
CA ALA A 189 -6.33 2.67 -38.33
C ALA A 189 -5.10 2.54 -39.22
N THR A 190 -4.23 3.55 -39.20
CA THR A 190 -2.98 3.55 -39.97
C THR A 190 -1.82 3.12 -39.08
N SER A 191 -1.00 2.18 -39.58
CA SER A 191 0.19 1.71 -38.87
C SER A 191 1.30 2.77 -38.89
N LYS A 192 2.34 2.59 -38.05
CA LYS A 192 3.54 3.44 -38.09
C LYS A 192 4.21 3.48 -39.47
N SER A 193 4.01 2.44 -40.28
CA SER A 193 4.54 2.31 -41.64
C SER A 193 3.60 2.89 -42.71
N GLY A 194 2.54 3.61 -42.32
CA GLY A 194 1.60 4.24 -43.25
C GLY A 194 0.55 3.30 -43.86
N LYS A 195 0.59 1.99 -43.59
CA LYS A 195 -0.38 1.03 -44.13
C LYS A 195 -1.67 1.01 -43.30
N PRO A 196 -2.86 1.11 -43.92
CA PRO A 196 -4.13 0.96 -43.22
C PRO A 196 -4.35 -0.50 -42.78
N TYR A 197 -4.97 -0.68 -41.62
CA TYR A 197 -5.36 -2.00 -41.11
C TYR A 197 -6.68 -1.90 -40.33
N ALA A 198 -7.49 -2.95 -40.47
CA ALA A 198 -8.70 -3.13 -39.68
C ALA A 198 -8.38 -3.90 -38.40
N VAL A 199 -8.93 -3.46 -37.26
CA VAL A 199 -8.79 -4.17 -36.00
C VAL A 199 -10.09 -4.22 -35.22
N LYS A 200 -10.39 -5.40 -34.66
CA LYS A 200 -11.53 -5.62 -33.77
C LYS A 200 -11.13 -5.33 -32.32
N GLY A 201 -12.01 -4.70 -31.56
CA GLY A 201 -11.78 -4.42 -30.16
C GLY A 201 -13.00 -3.92 -29.42
N GLN A 202 -12.86 -3.79 -28.10
CA GLN A 202 -13.92 -3.39 -27.17
C GLN A 202 -13.31 -2.66 -25.97
N LEU A 203 -14.13 -1.98 -25.16
CA LEU A 203 -13.66 -1.33 -23.93
C LEU A 203 -13.32 -2.37 -22.86
N LYS A 204 -12.06 -2.37 -22.39
CA LYS A 204 -11.59 -3.26 -21.31
C LYS A 204 -10.62 -2.56 -20.38
N ASN A 205 -10.52 -3.09 -19.17
CA ASN A 205 -9.37 -2.85 -18.30
C ASN A 205 -8.17 -3.65 -18.83
N TYR A 206 -7.03 -3.01 -19.03
CA TYR A 206 -5.80 -3.69 -19.43
C TYR A 206 -4.57 -3.03 -18.81
N VAL A 207 -3.46 -3.77 -18.77
CA VAL A 207 -2.16 -3.27 -18.32
C VAL A 207 -1.29 -2.96 -19.54
N TYR A 208 -0.74 -1.76 -19.59
CA TYR A 208 0.22 -1.34 -20.62
C TYR A 208 1.38 -0.62 -19.95
N LYS A 209 2.62 -1.06 -20.25
CA LYS A 209 3.84 -0.56 -19.60
C LYS A 209 3.73 -0.50 -18.05
N GLY A 210 3.18 -1.55 -17.44
CA GLY A 210 2.99 -1.67 -15.98
C GLY A 210 1.87 -0.82 -15.37
N LYS A 211 1.16 0.00 -16.17
CA LYS A 211 0.06 0.87 -15.69
C LYS A 211 -1.29 0.29 -16.09
N ARG A 212 -2.31 0.44 -15.23
CA ARG A 212 -3.69 0.05 -15.53
C ARG A 212 -4.37 1.13 -16.36
N HIS A 213 -5.03 0.72 -17.43
CA HIS A 213 -5.78 1.58 -18.35
C HIS A 213 -7.18 1.02 -18.56
N PHE A 214 -8.15 1.91 -18.77
CA PHE A 214 -9.47 1.58 -19.29
C PHE A 214 -9.64 2.27 -20.64
N GLY A 215 -9.98 1.52 -21.68
CA GLY A 215 -10.14 2.05 -23.04
C GLY A 215 -10.26 0.96 -24.09
N PHE A 216 -10.23 1.36 -25.37
CA PHE A 216 -10.34 0.44 -26.50
C PHE A 216 -9.15 -0.52 -26.55
N LYS A 217 -9.41 -1.80 -26.33
CA LYS A 217 -8.40 -2.85 -26.39
C LYS A 217 -8.55 -3.62 -27.70
N ALA A 218 -7.68 -3.28 -28.65
CA ALA A 218 -7.54 -3.95 -29.93
C ALA A 218 -7.03 -5.40 -29.78
N LYS A 219 -7.66 -6.33 -30.50
CA LYS A 219 -7.21 -7.71 -30.70
C LYS A 219 -6.35 -7.78 -31.96
N PHE A 220 -5.03 -7.72 -31.79
CA PHE A 220 -4.10 -7.92 -32.91
C PHE A 220 -3.94 -9.42 -33.18
N ASN A 221 -4.29 -9.86 -34.38
CA ASN A 221 -3.98 -11.22 -34.82
C ASN A 221 -2.48 -11.29 -35.16
N ARG A 222 -1.66 -11.63 -34.18
CA ARG A 222 -0.24 -11.90 -34.42
C ARG A 222 -0.15 -13.23 -35.15
N LYS A 223 0.07 -13.20 -36.48
CA LYS A 223 0.64 -14.36 -37.17
C LYS A 223 1.99 -14.64 -36.49
N LYS A 224 2.12 -15.85 -35.93
CA LYS A 224 3.36 -16.41 -35.42
C LYS A 224 4.36 -16.54 -36.56
#